data_AF-A0A2J8ITH2-F1
#
_entry.id   AF-A0A2J8ITH2-F1
#
_cell.length_a   1.000
_cell.length_b   1.000
_cell.length_c   1.000
_cell.angle_alpha   90.00
_cell.angle_beta   90.00
_cell.angle_gamma   90.00
#
_symmetry.space_group_name_H-M   'P 1'
#
loop_
_entity.id
_entity.type
_entity.pdbx_description
1 polymer ?
#
loop_
_entity_poly.entity_id
_entity_poly.type
_entity_poly.pdbx_seq_one_letter_code
_entity_poly.pdbx_strand_id
1 'polypeptide(L)'
;WLVESLRLYQDFYAFDLSGATRVLEWIDDKGVFVAGYESLKKNEILHLKLPLRLSVKENKGLFPERDFKVRHGGFSDRSIFDLKHVPHTRLLVTSGLPGCYLQVWQVAEDSATQEAEAEEFLEPERRRLQ
;
A
#
# COMPACT_ATOMS: atom_id res chain seq x y z
N TRP A 1 1.85 -25.90 4.68
CA TRP A 1 2.09 -24.46 4.46
C TRP A 1 1.75 -23.60 5.68
N LEU A 2 0.49 -23.20 5.94
CA LEU A 2 0.19 -22.20 6.99
C LEU A 2 0.75 -22.55 8.38
N VAL A 3 0.52 -23.78 8.83
CA VAL A 3 1.00 -24.26 10.15
C VAL A 3 2.54 -24.28 10.23
N GLU A 4 3.22 -24.53 9.12
CA GLU A 4 4.69 -24.50 9.06
C GLU A 4 5.20 -23.06 9.05
N SER A 5 4.55 -22.16 8.31
CA SER A 5 4.88 -20.73 8.27
C SER A 5 4.79 -20.09 9.65
N LEU A 6 3.79 -20.45 10.46
CA LEU A 6 3.64 -19.96 11.83
C LEU A 6 4.78 -20.37 12.77
N ARG A 7 5.57 -21.39 12.42
CA ARG A 7 6.75 -21.80 13.19
C ARG A 7 8.04 -21.12 12.71
N LEU A 8 8.06 -20.67 11.45
CA LEU A 8 9.27 -20.15 10.79
C LEU A 8 9.37 -18.64 10.84
N TYR A 9 8.24 -17.93 10.80
CA TYR A 9 8.20 -16.47 10.75
C TYR A 9 7.78 -15.88 12.09
N GLN A 10 8.49 -14.85 12.53
CA GLN A 10 8.15 -14.10 13.73
C GLN A 10 6.80 -13.38 13.57
N ASP A 11 6.57 -12.80 12.39
CA ASP A 11 5.33 -12.14 12.05
C ASP A 11 4.82 -12.65 10.70
N PHE A 12 3.53 -12.91 10.63
CA PHE A 12 2.84 -13.37 9.41
C PHE A 12 1.62 -12.50 9.15
N TYR A 13 1.56 -11.93 7.95
CA TYR A 13 0.48 -11.06 7.49
C TYR A 13 -0.10 -11.60 6.19
N ALA A 14 -1.42 -11.63 6.13
CA ALA A 14 -2.18 -11.98 4.93
C ALA A 14 -3.18 -10.84 4.69
N PHE A 15 -3.29 -10.41 3.44
CA PHE A 15 -4.21 -9.37 3.02
C PHE A 15 -4.86 -9.78 1.71
N ASP A 16 -6.18 -9.75 1.67
CA ASP A 16 -6.96 -10.14 0.49
C ASP A 16 -7.20 -8.90 -0.37
N LEU A 17 -6.70 -8.94 -1.60
CA LEU A 17 -6.97 -7.91 -2.59
C LEU A 17 -8.33 -8.17 -3.27
N SER A 18 -9.07 -7.10 -3.52
CA SER A 18 -10.37 -7.10 -4.21
C SER A 18 -10.32 -7.76 -5.60
N GLY A 19 -9.20 -7.58 -6.30
CA GLY A 19 -8.98 -8.03 -7.67
C GLY A 19 -7.75 -8.90 -7.84
N ALA A 20 -7.75 -9.69 -8.91
CA ALA A 20 -6.60 -10.49 -9.28
C ALA A 20 -5.39 -9.57 -9.56
N THR A 21 -4.35 -9.74 -8.76
CA THR A 21 -3.11 -8.94 -8.82
C THR A 21 -1.96 -9.80 -9.29
N ARG A 22 -1.12 -9.26 -10.17
CA ARG A 22 0.04 -9.98 -10.72
C ARG A 22 1.36 -9.32 -10.39
N VAL A 23 1.35 -8.00 -10.23
CA VAL A 23 2.55 -7.19 -10.04
C VAL A 23 2.52 -6.51 -8.68
N LEU A 24 3.69 -6.44 -8.07
CA LEU A 24 3.95 -5.73 -6.82
C LEU A 24 5.29 -5.02 -6.95
N GLU A 25 5.32 -3.74 -6.60
CA GLU A 25 6.55 -2.94 -6.56
C GLU A 25 6.67 -2.25 -5.20
N TRP A 26 7.84 -2.37 -4.57
CA TRP A 26 8.10 -1.69 -3.31
C TRP A 26 8.35 -0.19 -3.52
N ILE A 27 7.78 0.61 -2.63
CA ILE A 27 8.01 2.04 -2.53
C ILE A 27 8.69 2.26 -1.19
N ASP A 28 10.01 2.12 -1.23
CA ASP A 28 10.87 2.38 -0.09
C ASP A 28 10.48 1.45 1.09
N ASP A 29 10.51 1.97 2.31
CA ASP A 29 10.09 1.32 3.55
C ASP A 29 8.63 1.64 3.96
N LYS A 30 7.87 2.35 3.10
CA LYS A 30 6.57 2.92 3.48
C LYS A 30 5.37 2.17 2.89
N GLY A 31 5.55 1.51 1.75
CA GLY A 31 4.42 0.95 1.03
C GLY A 31 4.79 0.11 -0.18
N VAL A 32 3.76 -0.38 -0.83
CA VAL A 32 3.85 -1.14 -2.08
C VAL A 32 2.82 -0.61 -3.07
N PHE A 33 3.17 -0.61 -4.35
CA PHE A 33 2.21 -0.55 -5.43
C PHE A 33 1.80 -1.96 -5.84
N VAL A 34 0.51 -2.15 -6.08
CA VAL A 34 -0.02 -3.36 -6.70
C VAL A 34 -0.90 -2.99 -7.89
N ALA A 35 -0.99 -3.88 -8.87
CA ALA A 35 -1.87 -3.66 -10.01
C ALA A 35 -2.55 -4.93 -10.53
N GLY A 36 -3.79 -4.73 -11.00
CA GLY A 36 -4.62 -5.74 -11.63
C GLY A 36 -4.26 -6.00 -13.10
N TYR A 37 -4.65 -7.16 -13.61
CA TYR A 37 -4.31 -7.62 -14.97
C TYR A 37 -5.47 -8.26 -15.74
N GLU A 38 -6.71 -8.01 -15.35
CA GLU A 38 -7.90 -8.54 -16.02
C GLU A 38 -8.19 -7.84 -17.36
N SER A 39 -8.64 -8.60 -18.34
CA SER A 39 -8.90 -8.11 -19.70
C SER A 39 -10.33 -7.60 -19.91
N LEU A 40 -11.28 -8.02 -19.08
CA LEU A 40 -12.71 -7.76 -19.24
C LEU A 40 -13.25 -6.64 -18.32
N LYS A 41 -12.42 -6.15 -17.39
CA LYS A 41 -12.78 -5.10 -16.44
C LYS A 41 -11.63 -4.12 -16.26
N LYS A 42 -11.92 -2.98 -15.63
CA LYS A 42 -10.89 -2.01 -15.25
C LYS A 42 -9.96 -2.61 -14.20
N ASN A 43 -8.67 -2.33 -14.37
CA ASN A 43 -7.61 -2.78 -13.49
C ASN A 43 -7.28 -1.71 -12.48
N GLU A 44 -7.36 -2.08 -11.21
CA GLU A 44 -6.97 -1.22 -10.11
C GLU A 44 -5.45 -1.12 -10.02
N ILE A 45 -4.95 0.08 -9.75
CA ILE A 45 -3.59 0.36 -9.33
C ILE A 45 -3.71 0.96 -7.94
N LEU A 46 -3.16 0.29 -6.93
CA LEU A 46 -3.27 0.70 -5.54
C LEU A 46 -1.89 0.98 -4.96
N HIS A 47 -1.76 2.13 -4.30
CA HIS A 47 -0.66 2.41 -3.39
C HIS A 47 -1.11 2.00 -1.99
N LEU A 48 -0.50 0.96 -1.46
CA LEU A 48 -0.80 0.42 -0.14
C LEU A 48 0.28 0.83 0.85
N LYS A 49 -0.11 1.48 1.95
CA LYS A 49 0.78 1.78 3.08
C LYS A 49 0.92 0.56 3.96
N LEU A 50 2.15 0.25 4.37
CA LEU A 50 2.43 -0.87 5.25
C LEU A 50 1.77 -0.65 6.63
N PRO A 51 1.16 -1.69 7.24
CA PRO A 51 0.79 -1.70 8.64
C PRO A 51 1.98 -1.28 9.52
N LEU A 52 1.72 -0.53 10.60
CA LEU A 52 2.77 0.01 11.48
C LEU A 52 3.72 -1.08 12.00
N ARG A 53 3.21 -2.28 12.28
CA ARG A 53 4.03 -3.43 12.72
C ARG A 53 5.03 -3.95 11.70
N LEU A 54 4.80 -3.72 10.41
CA LEU A 54 5.76 -4.04 9.36
C LEU A 54 6.79 -2.92 9.15
N SER A 55 6.48 -1.70 9.60
CA SER A 55 7.36 -0.53 9.45
C SER A 55 8.28 -0.27 10.66
N VAL A 56 7.88 -0.65 11.87
CA VAL A 56 8.60 -0.32 13.11
C VAL A 56 9.53 -1.46 13.52
N LYS A 57 10.84 -1.17 13.61
CA LYS A 57 11.88 -2.11 14.07
C LYS A 57 11.76 -2.57 15.53
N GLU A 58 10.95 -1.88 16.35
CA GLU A 58 10.68 -2.22 17.75
C GLU A 58 9.18 -2.41 18.00
N ASN A 59 8.72 -3.65 18.04
CA ASN A 59 7.37 -4.02 18.47
C ASN A 59 7.16 -3.70 19.96
N LYS A 60 6.69 -2.50 20.30
CA LYS A 60 6.29 -2.11 21.68
C LYS A 60 4.78 -1.92 21.85
N GLY A 61 3.96 -2.82 21.30
CA GLY A 61 2.53 -2.79 21.61
C GLY A 61 1.62 -3.67 20.74
N LEU A 62 0.38 -3.81 21.19
CA LEU A 62 -0.73 -4.31 20.38
C LEU A 62 -1.18 -3.19 19.45
N PHE A 63 -0.78 -3.26 18.18
CA PHE A 63 -1.32 -2.35 17.17
C PHE A 63 -2.64 -2.93 16.65
N PRO A 64 -3.77 -2.24 16.81
CA PRO A 64 -5.06 -2.69 16.31
C PRO A 64 -5.09 -2.74 14.78
N GLU A 65 -4.26 -1.92 14.13
CA GLU A 65 -4.16 -1.85 12.69
C GLU A 65 -3.18 -2.88 12.12
N ARG A 66 -3.73 -3.89 11.44
CA ARG A 66 -2.99 -5.00 10.84
C ARG A 66 -3.07 -5.03 9.31
N ASP A 67 -3.98 -4.26 8.73
CA ASP A 67 -4.27 -4.27 7.30
C ASP A 67 -3.53 -3.16 6.58
N PHE A 68 -3.27 -3.38 5.29
CA PHE A 68 -2.76 -2.33 4.42
C PHE A 68 -3.79 -1.22 4.28
N LYS A 69 -3.36 0.03 4.46
CA LYS A 69 -4.19 1.21 4.17
C LYS A 69 -3.99 1.62 2.71
N VAL A 70 -5.08 1.77 1.97
CA VAL A 70 -5.02 2.35 0.61
C VAL A 70 -4.71 3.84 0.76
N ARG A 71 -3.55 4.26 0.25
CA ARG A 71 -3.11 5.66 0.25
C ARG A 71 -3.55 6.38 -1.02
N HIS A 72 -3.37 5.73 -2.17
CA HIS A 72 -3.76 6.25 -3.48
C HIS A 72 -4.35 5.10 -4.30
N GLY A 73 -5.29 5.43 -5.18
CA GLY A 73 -5.94 4.47 -6.08
C GLY A 73 -6.11 5.06 -7.47
N GLY A 74 -6.00 4.20 -8.48
CA GLY A 74 -6.23 4.54 -9.87
C GLY A 74 -6.81 3.37 -10.64
N PHE A 75 -7.37 3.64 -11.81
CA PHE A 75 -7.92 2.62 -12.70
C PHE A 75 -7.30 2.72 -14.09
N SER A 76 -6.95 1.57 -14.66
CA SER A 76 -6.55 1.42 -16.05
C SER A 76 -7.56 0.55 -16.79
N ASP A 77 -7.98 0.95 -17.98
CA ASP A 77 -8.80 0.11 -18.86
C ASP A 77 -8.00 -1.03 -19.52
N ARG A 78 -6.71 -1.17 -19.18
CA ARG A 78 -5.78 -2.15 -19.75
C ARG A 78 -5.15 -3.01 -18.66
N SER A 79 -4.82 -4.25 -18.99
CA SER A 79 -4.20 -5.21 -18.07
C SER A 79 -2.72 -4.92 -17.82
N ILE A 80 -2.32 -4.77 -16.56
CA ILE A 80 -0.97 -4.37 -16.18
C ILE A 80 -0.11 -5.61 -15.90
N PHE A 81 1.00 -5.72 -16.61
CA PHE A 81 1.94 -6.84 -16.52
C PHE A 81 3.28 -6.45 -15.91
N ASP A 82 3.63 -5.16 -15.96
CA ASP A 82 4.80 -4.62 -15.27
C ASP A 82 4.45 -3.27 -14.64
N LEU A 83 5.07 -2.98 -13.50
CA LEU A 83 4.76 -1.84 -12.63
C LEU A 83 6.05 -1.39 -11.96
N LYS A 84 6.50 -0.16 -12.26
CA LYS A 84 7.75 0.39 -11.71
C LYS A 84 7.58 1.81 -11.21
N HIS A 85 7.92 2.00 -9.96
CA HIS A 85 8.06 3.32 -9.37
C HIS A 85 9.39 3.95 -9.82
N VAL A 86 9.36 5.21 -10.24
CA VAL A 86 10.57 5.94 -10.60
C VAL A 86 11.17 6.54 -9.33
N PRO A 87 12.37 6.11 -8.89
CA PRO A 87 12.96 6.53 -7.61
C PRO A 87 13.04 8.06 -7.49
N HIS A 88 12.82 8.57 -6.28
CA HIS A 88 12.88 10.01 -5.96
C HIS A 88 11.90 10.89 -6.75
N THR A 89 10.92 10.29 -7.41
CA THR A 89 9.86 11.01 -8.10
C THR A 89 8.50 10.52 -7.60
N ARG A 90 7.43 11.09 -8.15
CA ARG A 90 6.06 10.63 -7.95
C ARG A 90 5.51 9.98 -9.22
N LEU A 91 6.39 9.43 -10.04
CA LEU A 91 6.04 8.82 -11.31
C LEU A 91 6.00 7.30 -11.14
N LEU A 92 4.96 6.71 -11.69
CA LEU A 92 4.75 5.28 -11.76
C LEU A 92 4.60 4.91 -13.23
N VAL A 93 5.33 3.89 -13.67
CA VAL A 93 5.29 3.41 -15.05
C VAL A 93 4.65 2.04 -15.06
N THR A 94 3.66 1.86 -15.92
CA THR A 94 3.02 0.55 -16.13
C THR A 94 3.17 0.11 -17.58
N SER A 95 3.34 -1.18 -17.78
CA SER A 95 3.26 -1.80 -19.11
C SER A 95 2.28 -2.96 -19.12
N GLY A 96 1.83 -3.34 -20.32
CA GLY A 96 0.88 -4.43 -20.47
C GLY A 96 0.77 -4.99 -21.87
N LEU A 97 0.07 -6.12 -21.95
CA LEU A 97 -0.30 -6.80 -23.17
C LEU A 97 -1.83 -6.77 -23.35
N PRO A 98 -2.35 -6.88 -24.58
CA PRO A 98 -1.61 -6.84 -25.86
C PRO A 98 -1.22 -5.40 -26.24
N GLY A 99 -0.18 -5.25 -27.07
CA GLY A 99 0.16 -3.98 -27.71
C GLY A 99 1.32 -3.19 -27.12
N CYS A 100 2.11 -3.76 -26.21
CA CYS A 100 3.39 -3.21 -25.72
C CYS A 100 3.33 -1.71 -25.41
N TYR A 101 2.34 -1.30 -24.62
CA TYR A 101 2.18 0.10 -24.24
C TYR A 101 2.95 0.43 -22.96
N LEU A 102 3.30 1.70 -22.81
CA LEU A 102 3.80 2.28 -21.56
C LEU A 102 2.86 3.42 -21.16
N GLN A 103 2.41 3.39 -19.92
CA GLN A 103 1.64 4.49 -19.31
C GLN A 103 2.42 5.04 -18.13
N VAL A 104 2.50 6.36 -18.07
CA VAL A 104 3.11 7.09 -16.96
C VAL A 104 1.99 7.71 -16.13
N TRP A 105 2.01 7.43 -14.84
CA TRP A 105 1.04 7.90 -13.87
C TRP A 105 1.72 8.88 -12.93
N GLN A 106 1.05 9.98 -12.64
CA GLN A 106 1.46 10.94 -11.62
C GLN A 106 0.75 10.60 -10.31
N VAL A 107 1.50 10.16 -9.31
CA VAL A 107 0.97 9.95 -7.97
C VAL A 107 0.65 11.32 -7.37
N ALA A 108 -0.55 11.44 -6.80
CA ALA A 108 -1.03 12.66 -6.18
C ALA A 108 -0.18 13.04 -4.95
N GLU A 109 -0.14 14.32 -4.63
CA GLU A 109 0.41 14.78 -3.35
C GLU A 109 -0.45 14.29 -2.20
N ASP A 110 0.19 13.97 -1.08
CA ASP A 110 -0.54 13.78 0.16
C ASP A 110 -1.11 15.15 0.55
N SER A 111 -2.43 15.32 0.40
CA SER A 111 -3.12 16.36 1.15
C SER A 111 -2.86 16.08 2.63
N ALA A 112 -2.40 17.09 3.38
CA ALA A 112 -1.99 16.98 4.78
C ALA A 112 -3.14 16.62 5.73
N THR A 113 -3.69 15.41 5.60
CA THR A 113 -4.70 14.85 6.50
C THR A 113 -4.06 13.89 7.51
N GLN A 114 -2.73 13.94 7.67
CA GLN A 114 -1.98 13.14 8.66
C GLN A 114 -1.83 13.82 10.03
N GLU A 115 -2.36 15.02 10.23
CA GLU A 115 -2.32 15.70 11.55
C GLU A 115 -3.56 15.41 12.43
N ALA A 116 -4.66 14.89 11.88
CA ALA A 116 -5.89 14.71 12.65
C ALA A 116 -5.85 13.52 13.64
N GLU A 117 -5.11 12.44 13.34
CA GLU A 117 -5.03 11.27 14.24
C GLU A 117 -4.01 11.49 15.39
N ALA A 118 -3.09 12.45 15.26
CA ALA A 118 -2.10 12.76 16.31
C ALA A 118 -2.64 13.79 17.34
N GLU A 119 -3.53 14.70 16.93
CA GLU A 119 -4.17 15.64 17.88
C GLU A 119 -5.25 14.97 18.75
N GLU A 120 -5.98 13.98 18.24
CA GLU A 120 -7.01 13.27 19.03
C GLU A 120 -6.41 12.45 20.19
N PHE A 121 -5.16 11.99 20.04
CA PHE A 121 -4.44 11.27 21.10
C PHE A 121 -3.84 12.18 22.19
N LEU A 122 -3.64 13.47 21.91
CA LEU A 122 -3.06 14.44 22.87
C LEU A 122 -4.11 15.28 23.61
N GLU A 123 -5.33 15.39 23.07
CA GLU A 123 -6.46 16.07 23.72
C GLU A 123 -6.89 15.50 25.09
N PRO A 124 -6.95 14.17 25.33
CA PRO A 124 -7.38 13.65 26.63
C PRO A 124 -6.37 13.91 27.76
N GLU A 125 -5.08 14.13 27.46
CA GLU A 125 -4.08 14.51 28.47
C GLU A 125 -4.12 16.00 28.83
N ARG A 126 -4.49 16.87 27.89
CA ARG A 126 -4.59 18.33 28.15
C ARG A 126 -5.76 18.69 29.07
N ARG A 127 -6.85 17.92 29.08
CA ARG A 127 -8.00 18.14 29.97
C ARG A 127 -7.80 17.67 31.41
N ARG A 128 -6.70 16.98 31.74
CA ARG A 128 -6.39 16.53 33.11
C ARG A 128 -5.49 17.49 33.89
N LEU A 129 -5.01 18.55 33.25
CA LEU A 129 -4.07 19.52 33.84
C LEU A 129 -4.63 20.96 33.89
N GLN A 130 -5.94 21.14 33.69
CA GLN A 130 -6.68 22.37 34.01
C GLN A 130 -7.75 22.06 35.06
#